data_AF-A0A7C6WBM9-F1
#
_entry.id   AF-A0A7C6WBM9-F1
#
_cell.length_a   1.000
_cell.length_b   1.000
_cell.length_c   1.000
_cell.angle_alpha   90.00
_cell.angle_beta   90.00
_cell.angle_gamma   90.00
#
_symmetry.space_group_name_H-M   'P 1'
#
loop_
_entity.id
_entity.type
_entity.pdbx_description
1 polymer ?
#
loop_
_entity_poly.entity_id
_entity_poly.type
_entity_poly.pdbx_seq_one_letter_code
_entity_poly.pdbx_strand_id
1 'polypeptide(L)'
;MKRVFCLFLCAISIVLSAAFIKNDCQAATPLGYGLIVEANSVLYRNPMDLDTPDNVYFFLPETYFVEVLEQVDQVFYKVRYDDIIGYVKFSAINIKDYEPVSIFPSNLFLTISGDITANVRALPDSNSDLVATLASGASAQYYNKTLGQELNSGSAYWYYIKIQNGAMTQYGYLYADYVTVQNEIIIPNDTSPKPSPSVKDPEEKLNDTFTFWTQIIIALAICIPVVFLIYLIFKPKKAA
;
A
#
# COMPACT_ATOMS: atom_id res chain seq x y z
N MET A 1 -2.14 7.61 -61.86
CA MET A 1 -1.61 7.05 -60.58
C MET A 1 -1.34 8.15 -59.53
N LYS A 2 -2.32 9.02 -59.21
CA LYS A 2 -2.19 10.01 -58.12
C LYS A 2 -3.46 10.16 -57.26
N ARG A 3 -4.53 9.41 -57.56
CA ARG A 3 -5.83 9.51 -56.87
C ARG A 3 -6.16 8.33 -55.96
N VAL A 4 -5.40 7.24 -56.02
CA VAL A 4 -5.61 6.05 -55.16
C VAL A 4 -4.74 6.11 -53.88
N PHE A 5 -3.67 6.91 -53.89
CA PHE A 5 -2.74 7.02 -52.74
C PHE A 5 -3.26 7.91 -51.60
N CYS A 6 -4.25 8.78 -51.87
CA CYS A 6 -4.79 9.70 -50.86
C CYS A 6 -5.90 9.08 -50.00
N LEU A 7 -6.54 8.00 -50.47
CA LEU A 7 -7.61 7.30 -49.74
C LEU A 7 -7.07 6.28 -48.72
N PHE A 8 -5.86 5.77 -48.91
CA PHE A 8 -5.22 4.86 -47.95
C PHE A 8 -4.62 5.59 -46.73
N LEU A 9 -4.34 6.89 -46.84
CA LEU A 9 -3.81 7.70 -45.73
C LEU A 9 -4.89 8.18 -44.74
N CYS A 10 -6.13 8.36 -45.18
CA CYS A 10 -7.24 8.67 -44.26
C CYS A 10 -7.76 7.44 -43.49
N ALA A 11 -7.61 6.23 -44.03
CA ALA A 11 -8.08 5.02 -43.35
C ALA A 11 -7.16 4.59 -42.19
N ILE A 12 -5.90 5.02 -42.18
CA ILE A 12 -4.96 4.74 -41.07
C ILE A 12 -5.09 5.78 -39.93
N SER A 13 -5.58 6.99 -40.23
CA SER A 13 -5.83 8.03 -39.21
C SER A 13 -7.14 7.84 -38.42
N ILE A 14 -8.05 6.96 -38.85
CA ILE A 14 -9.32 6.70 -38.14
C ILE A 14 -9.21 5.48 -37.19
N VAL A 15 -8.17 4.65 -37.32
CA VAL A 15 -7.94 3.51 -36.41
C VAL A 15 -7.12 3.93 -35.17
N LEU A 16 -6.49 5.12 -35.17
CA LEU A 16 -5.66 5.58 -34.06
C LEU A 16 -6.39 6.43 -33.00
N SER A 17 -7.68 6.72 -33.16
CA SER A 17 -8.45 7.59 -32.26
C SER A 17 -9.56 6.88 -31.47
N ALA A 18 -9.61 5.55 -31.52
CA ALA A 18 -10.60 4.75 -30.77
C ALA A 18 -9.98 3.90 -29.64
N ALA A 19 -8.70 4.08 -29.33
CA ALA A 19 -8.15 3.68 -28.04
C ALA A 19 -8.49 4.75 -26.99
N PHE A 20 -9.79 5.04 -26.83
CA PHE A 20 -10.27 5.52 -25.54
C PHE A 20 -10.03 4.37 -24.58
N ILE A 21 -8.96 4.50 -23.81
CA ILE A 21 -8.68 3.69 -22.65
C ILE A 21 -9.92 3.85 -21.76
N LYS A 22 -10.84 2.89 -21.84
CA LYS A 22 -11.65 2.55 -20.68
C LYS A 22 -10.62 2.08 -19.66
N ASN A 23 -10.24 2.98 -18.76
CA ASN A 23 -9.79 2.56 -17.44
C ASN A 23 -10.99 1.87 -16.81
N ASP A 24 -11.22 0.62 -17.19
CA ASP A 24 -11.96 -0.28 -16.33
C ASP A 24 -11.15 -0.30 -15.05
N CYS A 25 -11.67 0.41 -14.05
CA CYS A 25 -11.28 0.27 -12.66
C CYS A 25 -11.63 -1.17 -12.27
N GLN A 26 -10.79 -2.11 -12.68
CA GLN A 26 -10.71 -3.42 -12.06
C GLN A 26 -10.32 -3.09 -10.62
N ALA A 27 -11.27 -3.26 -9.70
CA ALA A 27 -10.96 -3.26 -8.28
C ALA A 27 -9.91 -4.33 -8.09
N ALA A 28 -8.64 -3.91 -7.92
CA ALA A 28 -7.54 -4.81 -7.69
C ALA A 28 -7.91 -5.66 -6.48
N THR A 29 -7.92 -6.98 -6.66
CA THR A 29 -8.11 -7.90 -5.55
C THR A 29 -6.99 -7.61 -4.56
N PRO A 30 -7.28 -7.23 -3.31
CA PRO A 30 -6.25 -6.87 -2.35
C PRO A 30 -5.29 -8.04 -2.17
N LEU A 31 -3.99 -7.73 -2.15
CA LEU A 31 -2.92 -8.69 -1.93
C LEU A 31 -2.92 -9.27 -0.51
N GLY A 32 -3.62 -8.61 0.42
CA GLY A 32 -3.79 -9.03 1.81
C GLY A 32 -3.67 -7.85 2.76
N TYR A 33 -3.30 -8.15 4.00
CA TYR A 33 -3.06 -7.14 5.04
C TYR A 33 -1.59 -7.06 5.36
N GLY A 34 -1.08 -5.87 5.63
CA GLY A 34 0.30 -5.67 6.06
C GLY A 34 0.37 -4.98 7.40
N LEU A 35 1.19 -5.52 8.30
CA LEU A 35 1.51 -4.95 9.60
C LEU A 35 2.61 -3.91 9.46
N ILE A 36 2.40 -2.72 10.02
CA ILE A 36 3.42 -1.67 10.09
C ILE A 36 4.44 -2.04 11.18
N VAL A 37 5.71 -2.13 10.77
CA VAL A 37 6.82 -2.61 11.60
C VAL A 37 7.87 -1.54 11.90
N GLU A 38 7.88 -0.42 11.18
CA GLU A 38 8.84 0.67 11.40
C GLU A 38 8.17 1.86 12.12
N ALA A 39 8.81 2.36 13.18
CA ALA A 39 8.42 3.61 13.81
C ALA A 39 8.42 4.76 12.82
N ASN A 40 7.44 5.65 12.95
CA ASN A 40 7.26 6.82 12.08
C ASN A 40 7.12 6.45 10.59
N SER A 41 6.61 5.26 10.29
CA SER A 41 6.18 4.91 8.94
C SER A 41 5.23 5.99 8.40
N VAL A 42 5.27 6.25 7.10
CA VAL A 42 4.51 7.34 6.49
C VAL A 42 3.49 6.78 5.52
N LEU A 43 2.26 7.30 5.58
CA LEU A 43 1.29 7.14 4.51
C LEU A 43 1.45 8.28 3.50
N TYR A 44 1.92 7.96 2.30
CA TYR A 44 2.15 8.93 1.23
C TYR A 44 0.92 9.11 0.34
N ARG A 45 0.79 10.29 -0.26
CA ARG A 45 -0.21 10.66 -1.26
C ARG A 45 0.16 10.14 -2.64
N ASN A 46 1.45 10.13 -2.96
CA ASN A 46 2.01 9.63 -4.21
C ASN A 46 3.18 8.68 -3.92
N PRO A 47 3.52 7.75 -4.83
CA PRO A 47 4.64 6.83 -4.68
C PRO A 47 5.97 7.54 -4.98
N MET A 48 6.27 8.60 -4.23
CA MET A 48 7.49 9.37 -4.31
C MET A 48 8.24 9.24 -2.99
N ASP A 49 9.52 8.84 -3.05
CA ASP A 49 10.40 8.71 -1.89
C ASP A 49 10.91 10.08 -1.43
N LEU A 50 9.96 10.94 -1.04
CA LEU A 50 10.20 12.29 -0.59
C LEU A 50 9.17 12.68 0.46
N ASP A 51 9.66 13.03 1.64
CA ASP A 51 8.86 13.39 2.82
C ASP A 51 8.52 14.88 2.81
N THR A 52 7.82 15.34 1.77
CA THR A 52 7.35 16.72 1.68
C THR A 52 5.92 16.87 2.22
N PRO A 53 5.54 18.05 2.76
CA PRO A 53 4.21 18.27 3.33
C PRO A 53 3.04 18.01 2.37
N ASP A 54 3.27 18.14 1.06
CA ASP A 54 2.31 17.89 -0.02
C ASP A 54 2.23 16.42 -0.44
N ASN A 55 3.19 15.60 -0.03
CA ASN A 55 3.23 14.16 -0.34
C ASN A 55 2.91 13.29 0.87
N VAL A 56 2.92 13.82 2.08
CA VAL A 56 2.64 13.06 3.31
C VAL A 56 1.20 13.27 3.75
N TYR A 57 0.45 12.19 3.96
CA TYR A 57 -0.79 12.26 4.73
C TYR A 57 -0.46 12.42 6.23
N PHE A 58 0.09 11.37 6.84
CA PHE A 58 0.43 11.33 8.26
C PHE A 58 1.33 10.12 8.58
N PHE A 59 1.80 10.05 9.84
CA PHE A 59 2.55 8.91 10.34
C PHE A 59 1.63 7.75 10.72
N LEU A 60 2.01 6.55 10.32
CA LEU A 60 1.44 5.27 10.72
C LEU A 60 2.23 4.73 11.93
N PRO A 61 1.57 4.53 13.08
CA PRO A 61 2.17 3.85 14.21
C PRO A 61 2.55 2.41 13.89
N GLU A 62 3.61 1.92 14.53
CA GLU A 62 3.85 0.48 14.63
C GLU A 62 2.61 -0.22 15.19
N THR A 63 2.43 -1.50 14.85
CA THR A 63 1.28 -2.34 15.23
C THR A 63 -0.01 -2.11 14.44
N TYR A 64 -0.11 -1.05 13.64
CA TYR A 64 -1.29 -0.84 12.81
C TYR A 64 -1.21 -1.73 11.57
N PHE A 65 -2.38 -2.14 11.07
CA PHE A 65 -2.49 -2.80 9.79
C PHE A 65 -2.96 -1.83 8.72
N VAL A 66 -2.58 -2.12 7.50
CA VAL A 66 -3.13 -1.52 6.29
C VAL A 66 -3.54 -2.62 5.34
N GLU A 67 -4.54 -2.38 4.52
CA GLU A 67 -4.88 -3.30 3.45
C GLU A 67 -4.01 -3.02 2.23
N VAL A 68 -3.28 -4.02 1.75
CA VAL A 68 -2.39 -3.90 0.61
C VAL A 68 -3.19 -4.17 -0.66
N LEU A 69 -3.34 -3.15 -1.50
CA LEU A 69 -4.13 -3.24 -2.73
C LEU A 69 -3.29 -3.78 -3.88
N GLU A 70 -2.11 -3.19 -4.10
CA GLU A 70 -1.20 -3.58 -5.17
C GLU A 70 0.24 -3.20 -4.84
N GLN A 71 1.16 -3.93 -5.45
CA GLN A 71 2.56 -3.55 -5.53
C GLN A 71 2.75 -2.59 -6.71
N VAL A 72 3.18 -1.36 -6.43
CA VAL A 72 3.33 -0.32 -7.47
C VAL A 72 4.67 -0.46 -8.18
N ASP A 73 5.74 -0.58 -7.39
CA ASP A 73 7.11 -0.73 -7.87
C ASP A 73 7.96 -1.56 -6.88
N GLN A 74 9.26 -1.30 -6.75
CA GLN A 74 10.15 -1.99 -5.80
C GLN A 74 10.32 -1.23 -4.47
N VAL A 75 9.60 -0.13 -4.29
CA VAL A 75 9.71 0.78 -3.15
C VAL A 75 8.37 0.90 -2.43
N PHE A 76 7.27 0.96 -3.16
CA PHE A 76 5.94 1.28 -2.63
C PHE A 76 4.91 0.17 -2.86
N TYR A 77 4.15 -0.09 -1.80
CA TYR A 77 2.82 -0.67 -1.90
C TYR A 77 1.78 0.45 -1.93
N LYS A 78 0.74 0.27 -2.75
CA LYS A 78 -0.49 1.05 -2.62
C LYS A 78 -1.37 0.37 -1.59
N VAL A 79 -1.82 1.14 -0.62
CA VAL A 79 -2.55 0.62 0.53
C VAL A 79 -3.81 1.42 0.79
N ARG A 80 -4.75 0.79 1.49
CA ARG A 80 -5.93 1.44 2.06
C ARG A 80 -5.81 1.45 3.59
N TYR A 81 -5.93 2.64 4.16
CA TYR A 81 -6.05 2.88 5.59
C TYR A 81 -7.40 3.55 5.84
N ASP A 82 -8.34 2.80 6.43
CA ASP A 82 -9.75 3.19 6.53
C ASP A 82 -10.35 3.60 5.17
N ASP A 83 -10.72 4.86 5.00
CA ASP A 83 -11.25 5.44 3.77
C ASP A 83 -10.19 6.18 2.93
N ILE A 84 -8.91 6.13 3.33
CA ILE A 84 -7.80 6.79 2.64
C ILE A 84 -7.01 5.77 1.84
N ILE A 85 -6.82 6.07 0.55
CA ILE A 85 -5.89 5.35 -0.32
C ILE A 85 -4.59 6.14 -0.39
N GLY A 86 -3.48 5.47 -0.11
CA GLY A 86 -2.15 6.06 -0.17
C GLY A 86 -1.09 5.01 -0.48
N TYR A 87 0.15 5.36 -0.19
CA TYR A 87 1.31 4.51 -0.46
C TYR A 87 2.16 4.35 0.80
N VAL A 88 2.77 3.18 0.97
CA VAL A 88 3.68 2.87 2.09
C VAL A 88 4.91 2.18 1.54
N LYS A 89 6.07 2.47 2.12
CA LYS A 89 7.35 1.87 1.74
C LYS A 89 7.39 0.38 2.07
N PHE A 90 8.12 -0.40 1.27
CA PHE A 90 8.33 -1.83 1.52
C PHE A 90 8.99 -2.13 2.85
N SER A 91 9.96 -1.29 3.25
CA SER A 91 10.67 -1.45 4.53
C SER A 91 9.72 -1.35 5.74
N ALA A 92 8.68 -0.53 5.61
CA ALA A 92 7.76 -0.18 6.68
C ALA A 92 6.70 -1.26 6.96
N ILE A 93 6.53 -2.26 6.08
CA ILE A 93 5.36 -3.16 6.10
C ILE A 93 5.75 -4.64 6.00
N ASN A 94 5.08 -5.47 6.79
CA ASN A 94 5.21 -6.92 6.78
C ASN A 94 3.86 -7.54 6.38
N ILE A 95 3.78 -8.08 5.16
CA ILE A 95 2.56 -8.70 4.63
C ILE A 95 2.24 -9.98 5.42
N LYS A 96 0.98 -10.10 5.84
CA LYS A 96 0.42 -11.25 6.55
C LYS A 96 -0.50 -12.05 5.64
N ASP A 97 -0.53 -13.35 5.88
CA ASP A 97 -1.39 -14.32 5.21
C ASP A 97 -2.73 -14.55 5.93
N TYR A 98 -3.03 -13.71 6.93
CA TYR A 98 -4.27 -13.72 7.69
C TYR A 98 -4.94 -12.35 7.67
N GLU A 99 -6.26 -12.36 7.92
CA GLU A 99 -7.04 -11.16 8.14
C GLU A 99 -7.00 -10.77 9.62
N PRO A 100 -6.52 -9.57 9.97
CA PRO A 100 -6.46 -9.12 11.36
C PRO A 100 -7.87 -8.84 11.88
N VAL A 101 -8.12 -9.14 13.16
CA VAL A 101 -9.42 -8.91 13.81
C VAL A 101 -9.79 -7.43 13.83
N SER A 102 -8.80 -6.55 13.94
CA SER A 102 -8.99 -5.13 13.68
C SER A 102 -7.72 -4.51 13.12
N ILE A 103 -7.93 -3.61 12.18
CA ILE A 103 -6.92 -3.13 11.25
C ILE A 103 -6.27 -1.85 11.80
N PHE A 104 -7.05 -0.98 12.45
CA PHE A 104 -6.62 0.31 13.01
C PHE A 104 -7.59 0.74 14.12
N PRO A 105 -7.20 1.68 15.00
CA PRO A 105 -8.13 2.26 15.96
C PRO A 105 -9.24 3.01 15.23
N SER A 106 -10.49 2.72 15.60
CA SER A 106 -11.67 3.42 15.10
C SER A 106 -12.20 4.42 16.13
N ASN A 107 -13.04 5.36 15.68
CA ASN A 107 -13.69 6.37 16.53
C ASN A 107 -12.69 7.28 17.28
N LEU A 108 -11.64 7.68 16.57
CA LEU A 108 -10.67 8.66 17.04
C LEU A 108 -11.23 10.08 16.85
N PHE A 109 -11.44 10.79 17.95
CA PHE A 109 -11.94 12.17 17.93
C PHE A 109 -11.01 13.12 18.69
N LEU A 110 -10.96 14.35 18.22
CA LEU A 110 -10.35 15.47 18.91
C LEU A 110 -11.39 16.57 19.11
N THR A 111 -11.11 17.45 20.06
CA THR A 111 -11.92 18.65 20.30
C THR A 111 -11.04 19.90 20.33
N ILE A 112 -11.52 20.97 19.70
CA ILE A 112 -10.85 22.27 19.71
C ILE A 112 -10.88 22.82 21.13
N SER A 113 -9.69 23.12 21.66
CA SER A 113 -9.49 23.54 23.04
C SER A 113 -9.14 25.03 23.12
N GLY A 114 -9.55 25.66 24.22
CA GLY A 114 -9.38 27.11 24.44
C GLY A 114 -10.37 27.98 23.66
N ASP A 115 -10.40 29.27 23.96
CA ASP A 115 -11.32 30.25 23.35
C ASP A 115 -10.81 30.73 21.99
N ILE A 116 -10.55 29.78 21.08
CA ILE A 116 -10.02 30.04 19.74
C ILE A 116 -10.93 29.47 18.65
N THR A 117 -10.77 30.00 17.44
CA THR A 117 -11.24 29.35 16.21
C THR A 117 -10.04 28.74 15.52
N ALA A 118 -10.07 27.43 15.31
CA ALA A 118 -8.99 26.70 14.69
C ALA A 118 -9.19 26.59 13.17
N ASN A 119 -8.14 26.89 12.42
CA ASN A 119 -8.14 26.79 10.96
C ASN A 119 -7.73 25.39 10.53
N VAL A 120 -8.52 24.80 9.64
CA VAL A 120 -8.21 23.54 8.98
C VAL A 120 -7.65 23.87 7.61
N ARG A 121 -6.45 23.36 7.35
CA ARG A 121 -5.60 23.74 6.23
C ARG A 121 -5.43 22.59 5.25
N ALA A 122 -5.19 22.89 3.98
CA ALA A 122 -5.01 21.86 2.95
C ALA A 122 -3.69 21.10 3.12
N LEU A 123 -2.67 21.77 3.67
CA LEU A 123 -1.36 21.21 4.04
C LEU A 123 -1.05 21.58 5.50
N PRO A 124 -0.10 20.92 6.18
CA PRO A 124 0.30 21.26 7.55
C PRO A 124 1.18 22.52 7.58
N ASP A 125 0.68 23.61 6.99
CA ASP A 125 1.30 24.92 6.84
C ASP A 125 0.22 26.01 6.98
N SER A 126 0.49 27.03 7.79
CA SER A 126 -0.44 28.15 8.04
C SER A 126 -0.73 29.02 6.81
N ASN A 127 0.14 28.98 5.80
CA ASN A 127 -0.02 29.70 4.53
C ASN A 127 -0.75 28.88 3.47
N SER A 128 -1.02 27.60 3.72
CA SER A 128 -1.78 26.78 2.77
C SER A 128 -3.26 27.13 2.77
N ASP A 129 -3.96 26.65 1.74
CA ASP A 129 -5.38 26.95 1.54
C ASP A 129 -6.23 26.60 2.76
N LEU A 130 -7.17 27.48 3.09
CA LEU A 130 -8.13 27.25 4.16
C LEU A 130 -9.23 26.31 3.67
N VAL A 131 -9.31 25.12 4.27
CA VAL A 131 -10.36 24.13 3.97
C VAL A 131 -11.63 24.45 4.76
N ALA A 132 -11.47 24.71 6.07
CA ALA A 132 -12.58 24.99 6.98
C ALA A 132 -12.09 25.72 8.24
N THR A 133 -13.04 26.19 9.05
CA THR A 133 -12.78 26.75 10.39
C THR A 133 -13.65 26.04 11.41
N LEU A 134 -13.04 25.64 12.53
CA LEU A 134 -13.72 24.96 13.63
C LEU A 134 -13.73 25.86 14.87
N ALA A 135 -14.90 26.10 15.44
CA ALA A 135 -15.04 26.88 16.67
C ALA A 135 -14.53 26.10 17.89
N SER A 136 -14.24 26.81 18.97
CA SER A 136 -13.96 26.21 20.28
C SER A 136 -15.03 25.18 20.67
N GLY A 137 -14.60 24.04 21.21
CA GLY A 137 -15.48 22.95 21.60
C GLY A 137 -16.01 22.09 20.44
N ALA A 138 -15.75 22.44 19.18
CA ALA A 138 -16.09 21.59 18.06
C ALA A 138 -15.27 20.29 18.08
N SER A 139 -15.90 19.18 17.71
CA SER A 139 -15.24 17.87 17.59
C SER A 139 -15.07 17.46 16.13
N ALA A 140 -13.97 16.78 15.83
CA ALA A 140 -13.68 16.23 14.51
C ALA A 140 -13.03 14.86 14.62
N GLN A 141 -13.27 14.00 13.63
CA GLN A 141 -12.56 12.73 13.50
C GLN A 141 -11.12 13.00 13.05
N TYR A 142 -10.16 12.25 13.58
CA TYR A 142 -8.76 12.35 13.16
C TYR A 142 -8.17 10.98 12.85
N TYR A 143 -7.15 10.96 12.00
CA TYR A 143 -6.43 9.73 11.64
C TYR A 143 -5.14 9.61 12.43
N ASN A 144 -4.20 10.52 12.19
CA ASN A 144 -2.95 10.61 12.93
C ASN A 144 -2.30 11.99 12.74
N LYS A 145 -1.12 12.16 13.32
CA LYS A 145 -0.31 13.37 13.20
C LYS A 145 0.76 13.27 12.12
N THR A 146 1.15 14.42 11.59
CA THR A 146 2.30 14.61 10.71
C THR A 146 3.15 15.78 11.22
N LEU A 147 4.36 15.93 10.67
CA LEU A 147 5.14 17.15 10.84
C LEU A 147 4.67 18.24 9.88
N GLY A 148 4.79 19.49 10.33
CA GLY A 148 4.45 20.68 9.56
C GLY A 148 5.11 21.92 10.11
N GLN A 149 4.59 23.08 9.70
CA GLN A 149 5.05 24.37 10.18
C GLN A 149 4.77 24.51 11.69
N GLU A 150 5.78 24.90 12.45
CA GLU A 150 5.63 25.29 13.86
C GLU A 150 4.95 26.67 13.95
N LEU A 151 3.93 26.79 14.82
CA LEU A 151 3.23 28.04 15.07
C LEU A 151 3.41 28.47 16.52
N ASN A 152 3.59 29.77 16.75
CA ASN A 152 3.63 30.36 18.09
C ASN A 152 4.64 29.71 19.07
N SER A 153 5.77 29.21 18.56
CA SER A 153 6.78 28.46 19.35
C SER A 153 6.25 27.17 19.99
N GLY A 154 5.23 26.57 19.36
CA GLY A 154 4.54 25.36 19.82
C GLY A 154 5.13 24.08 19.24
N SER A 155 4.30 23.04 19.09
CA SER A 155 4.73 21.79 18.45
C SER A 155 4.75 21.88 16.92
N ALA A 156 5.64 21.14 16.26
CA ALA A 156 5.63 21.01 14.80
C ALA A 156 4.54 20.03 14.30
N TYR A 157 3.61 19.59 15.16
CA TYR A 157 2.66 18.54 14.83
C TYR A 157 1.33 19.08 14.33
N TRP A 158 0.78 18.38 13.34
CA TRP A 158 -0.53 18.66 12.77
C TRP A 158 -1.32 17.36 12.65
N TYR A 159 -2.58 17.36 13.07
CA TYR A 159 -3.49 16.23 12.90
C TYR A 159 -4.15 16.28 11.53
N TYR A 160 -4.14 15.15 10.82
CA TYR A 160 -4.98 14.98 9.64
C TYR A 160 -6.38 14.58 10.08
N ILE A 161 -7.37 15.39 9.72
CA ILE A 161 -8.74 15.27 10.19
C ILE A 161 -9.72 15.08 9.05
N LYS A 162 -10.85 14.47 9.38
CA LYS A 162 -12.04 14.36 8.54
C LYS A 162 -13.15 15.21 9.12
N ILE A 163 -13.72 16.06 8.28
CA ILE A 163 -14.83 16.93 8.60
C ILE A 163 -16.03 16.48 7.80
N GLN A 164 -17.14 16.22 8.48
CA GLN A 164 -18.42 15.95 7.85
C GLN A 164 -19.33 17.16 8.02
N ASN A 165 -19.72 17.76 6.91
CA ASN A 165 -20.72 18.83 6.88
C ASN A 165 -21.90 18.39 6.01
N GLY A 166 -22.90 17.78 6.66
CA GLY A 166 -24.01 17.12 5.97
C GLY A 166 -23.51 15.95 5.12
N ALA A 167 -23.76 16.02 3.80
CA ALA A 167 -23.32 15.00 2.84
C ALA A 167 -21.88 15.21 2.32
N MET A 168 -21.26 16.35 2.61
CA MET A 168 -19.90 16.65 2.15
C MET A 168 -18.88 16.18 3.19
N THR A 169 -17.89 15.43 2.72
CA THR A 169 -16.71 15.06 3.50
C THR A 169 -15.52 15.86 3.00
N GLN A 170 -14.84 16.55 3.90
CA GLN A 170 -13.61 17.28 3.62
C GLN A 170 -12.50 16.76 4.53
N TYR A 171 -11.27 16.88 4.04
CA TYR A 171 -10.07 16.50 4.78
C TYR A 171 -9.11 17.66 4.85
N GLY A 172 -8.33 17.71 5.93
CA GLY A 172 -7.30 18.73 6.08
C GLY A 172 -6.48 18.54 7.35
N TYR A 173 -5.63 19.53 7.61
CA TYR A 173 -4.67 19.53 8.70
C TYR A 173 -5.05 20.56 9.74
N LEU A 174 -4.94 20.16 11.00
CA LEU A 174 -5.26 20.98 12.16
C LEU A 174 -4.07 21.00 13.12
N TYR A 175 -3.68 22.18 13.57
CA TYR A 175 -2.51 22.35 14.43
C TYR A 175 -2.69 21.65 15.78
N ALA A 176 -1.69 20.88 16.23
CA ALA A 176 -1.83 19.99 17.38
C ALA A 176 -2.05 20.73 18.71
N ASP A 177 -1.49 21.92 18.88
CA ASP A 177 -1.60 22.64 20.16
C ASP A 177 -2.98 23.26 20.39
N TYR A 178 -3.86 23.23 19.37
CA TYR A 178 -5.22 23.74 19.46
C TYR A 178 -6.24 22.66 19.83
N VAL A 179 -5.81 21.43 20.07
CA VAL A 179 -6.70 20.29 20.24
C VAL A 179 -6.44 19.52 21.53
N THR A 180 -7.51 18.92 22.06
CA THR A 180 -7.43 17.86 23.05
C THR A 180 -7.95 16.58 22.41
N VAL A 181 -7.13 15.52 22.45
CA VAL A 181 -7.53 14.19 21.96
C VAL A 181 -8.48 13.56 22.98
N GLN A 182 -9.63 13.10 22.50
CA GLN A 182 -10.62 12.39 23.29
C GLN A 182 -10.56 10.91 22.91
N ASN A 183 -10.35 10.06 23.92
CA ASN A 183 -10.35 8.58 23.91
C ASN A 183 -8.99 7.87 23.93
N GLU A 184 -9.03 6.71 24.62
CA GLU A 184 -8.00 5.68 24.70
C GLU A 184 -7.86 4.96 23.35
N ILE A 185 -6.62 4.80 22.88
CA ILE A 185 -6.31 3.98 21.71
C ILE A 185 -6.63 2.53 22.08
N ILE A 186 -7.76 2.01 21.61
CA ILE A 186 -7.99 0.56 21.61
C ILE A 186 -7.11 0.02 20.48
N ILE A 187 -5.85 -0.31 20.79
CA ILE A 187 -5.06 -1.18 19.94
C ILE A 187 -5.66 -2.57 20.13
N PRO A 188 -6.32 -3.15 19.13
CA PRO A 188 -6.74 -4.53 19.21
C PRO A 188 -5.47 -5.37 19.23
N ASN A 189 -5.28 -6.11 20.32
CA ASN A 189 -4.26 -7.16 20.37
C ASN A 189 -4.39 -8.05 19.14
N ASP A 190 -3.25 -8.47 18.59
CA ASP A 190 -3.16 -9.61 17.69
C ASP A 190 -3.61 -10.87 18.46
N THR A 191 -4.93 -11.08 18.52
CA THR A 191 -5.50 -12.39 18.81
C THR A 191 -5.76 -13.07 17.48
N SER A 192 -4.71 -13.29 16.69
CA SER A 192 -4.73 -14.43 15.77
C SER A 192 -5.18 -15.63 16.59
N PRO A 193 -6.16 -16.44 16.13
CA PRO A 193 -6.24 -17.81 16.59
C PRO A 193 -4.83 -18.37 16.42
N LYS A 194 -4.23 -18.86 17.51
CA LYS A 194 -3.09 -19.78 17.40
C LYS A 194 -3.46 -20.74 16.28
N PRO A 195 -2.60 -20.97 15.27
CA PRO A 195 -2.93 -21.91 14.20
C PRO A 195 -3.48 -23.14 14.90
N SER A 196 -4.77 -23.41 14.65
CA SER A 196 -5.37 -24.66 15.06
C SER A 196 -4.36 -25.71 14.61
N PRO A 197 -3.95 -26.68 15.45
CA PRO A 197 -3.17 -27.79 14.97
C PRO A 197 -4.08 -28.50 13.99
N SER A 198 -4.06 -28.04 12.73
CA SER A 198 -4.49 -28.77 11.58
C SER A 198 -3.63 -30.00 11.67
N VAL A 199 -4.28 -31.09 12.10
CA VAL A 199 -3.77 -32.44 11.99
C VAL A 199 -3.38 -32.55 10.52
N LYS A 200 -2.10 -32.31 10.25
CA LYS A 200 -1.49 -32.76 9.02
C LYS A 200 -1.44 -34.27 9.19
N ASP A 201 -2.41 -34.93 8.58
CA ASP A 201 -2.12 -36.25 8.03
C ASP A 201 -0.75 -36.18 7.36
N PRO A 202 0.17 -37.10 7.66
CA PRO A 202 1.50 -37.09 7.09
C PRO A 202 1.44 -37.68 5.68
N GLU A 203 0.64 -37.11 4.79
CA GLU A 203 0.63 -37.51 3.38
C GLU A 203 0.36 -36.27 2.51
N GLU A 204 1.22 -36.07 1.52
CA GLU A 204 1.09 -35.12 0.41
C GLU A 204 1.57 -33.66 0.61
N LYS A 205 2.89 -33.50 0.73
CA LYS A 205 3.63 -32.42 0.04
C LYS A 205 4.98 -32.93 -0.45
N LEU A 206 4.95 -33.82 -1.42
CA LEU A 206 6.02 -33.93 -2.40
C LEU A 206 5.48 -33.28 -3.66
N ASN A 207 5.87 -32.03 -3.93
CA ASN A 207 5.83 -31.30 -5.20
C ASN A 207 5.68 -29.80 -4.92
N ASP A 208 6.43 -29.02 -5.71
CA ASP A 208 6.44 -27.56 -5.80
C ASP A 208 7.34 -26.79 -4.83
N THR A 209 8.61 -27.19 -4.74
CA THR A 209 9.71 -26.22 -4.87
C THR A 209 11.00 -26.91 -5.36
N PHE A 210 10.97 -27.49 -6.55
CA PHE A 210 12.23 -27.83 -7.21
C PHE A 210 12.76 -26.57 -7.91
N THR A 211 13.54 -25.81 -7.16
CA THR A 211 14.45 -24.77 -7.65
C THR A 211 15.02 -25.20 -9.00
N PHE A 212 15.06 -24.31 -9.99
CA PHE A 212 15.58 -24.55 -11.36
C PHE A 212 16.85 -25.42 -11.40
N TRP A 213 17.72 -25.25 -10.41
CA TRP A 213 18.91 -26.06 -10.18
C TRP A 213 18.65 -27.56 -9.93
N THR A 214 17.64 -27.93 -9.15
CA THR A 214 17.31 -29.32 -8.84
C THR A 214 16.75 -30.06 -10.05
N GLN A 215 15.95 -29.38 -10.89
CA GLN A 215 15.48 -29.95 -12.16
C GLN A 215 16.64 -30.23 -13.12
N ILE A 216 17.62 -29.32 -13.21
CA ILE A 216 18.83 -29.52 -14.01
C ILE A 216 19.66 -30.70 -13.49
N ILE A 217 19.84 -30.81 -12.17
CA ILE A 217 20.62 -31.91 -11.56
C ILE A 217 19.96 -33.27 -11.82
N ILE A 218 18.63 -33.38 -11.68
CA ILE A 218 17.90 -34.62 -11.94
C ILE A 218 17.97 -34.99 -13.43
N ALA A 219 17.80 -34.01 -14.33
CA ALA A 219 17.91 -34.24 -15.77
C ALA A 219 19.29 -34.78 -16.15
N LEU A 220 20.37 -34.19 -15.63
CA LEU A 220 21.74 -34.66 -15.88
C LEU A 220 21.99 -36.06 -15.29
N ALA A 221 21.50 -36.33 -14.07
CA ALA A 221 21.69 -37.62 -13.40
C ALA A 221 21.06 -38.79 -14.16
N ILE A 222 19.92 -38.58 -14.84
CA ILE A 222 19.26 -39.61 -15.64
C ILE A 222 19.88 -39.73 -17.04
N CYS A 223 20.30 -38.61 -17.64
CA CYS A 223 20.87 -38.63 -18.99
C CYS A 223 22.28 -39.22 -19.07
N ILE A 224 23.13 -39.04 -18.05
CA ILE A 224 24.52 -39.53 -18.07
C ILE A 224 24.61 -41.06 -18.23
N PRO A 225 23.86 -41.89 -17.46
CA PRO A 225 23.87 -43.34 -17.63
C PRO A 225 23.40 -43.79 -19.02
N VAL A 226 22.40 -43.11 -19.59
CA VAL A 226 21.84 -43.44 -20.91
C VAL A 226 22.86 -43.14 -22.01
N VAL A 227 23.50 -41.97 -21.97
CA VAL A 227 24.56 -41.61 -22.92
C VAL A 227 25.76 -42.55 -22.79
N PHE A 228 26.11 -42.95 -21.57
CA PHE A 228 27.19 -43.92 -21.34
C PHE A 228 26.87 -45.31 -21.91
N LEU A 229 25.62 -45.79 -21.76
CA LEU A 229 25.17 -47.05 -22.38
C LEU A 229 25.18 -46.98 -23.90
N ILE A 230 24.69 -45.89 -24.49
CA ILE A 230 24.77 -45.65 -25.94
C ILE A 230 26.23 -45.67 -26.39
N TYR A 231 27.12 -45.00 -25.67
CA TYR A 231 28.55 -45.04 -25.96
C TYR A 231 29.13 -46.47 -25.91
N LEU A 232 28.77 -47.28 -24.92
CA LEU A 232 29.22 -48.68 -24.85
C LEU A 232 28.69 -49.55 -26.00
N ILE A 233 27.44 -49.30 -26.45
CA ILE A 233 26.84 -50.02 -27.57
C ILE A 233 27.50 -49.63 -28.90
N PHE A 234 27.74 -48.34 -29.11
CA PHE A 234 28.30 -47.83 -30.37
C PHE A 234 29.82 -47.78 -30.38
N LYS A 235 30.51 -48.14 -29.28
CA LYS A 235 31.97 -48.24 -29.27
C LYS A 235 32.36 -49.34 -30.27
N PRO A 236 32.97 -49.00 -31.41
CA PRO A 236 33.33 -50.00 -32.40
C PRO A 236 34.30 -50.97 -31.74
N LYS A 237 33.94 -52.26 -31.72
CA LYS A 237 34.88 -53.31 -31.38
C LYS A 237 36.04 -53.17 -32.36
N LYS A 238 37.23 -52.85 -31.86
CA LYS A 238 38.44 -52.98 -32.67
C LYS A 238 38.51 -54.45 -33.08
N ALA A 239 38.37 -54.71 -34.38
CA ALA A 239 38.61 -56.02 -34.95
C ALA A 239 40.06 -56.38 -34.66
N ALA A 240 40.25 -57.37 -33.79
CA ALA A 240 41.49 -58.09 -33.57
C ALA A 240 41.15 -59.57 -33.56
#